data_AF-A0A0B6EX78-F1
#
_entry.id   AF-A0A0B6EX78-F1
#
_cell.length_a   1.000
_cell.length_b   1.000
_cell.length_c   1.000
_cell.angle_alpha   90.00
_cell.angle_beta   90.00
_cell.angle_gamma   90.00
#
_symmetry.space_group_name_H-M   'P 1'
#
loop_
_entity.id
_entity.type
_entity.pdbx_description
1 polymer ?
#
loop_
_entity_poly.entity_id
_entity_poly.type
_entity_poly.pdbx_seq_one_letter_code
_entity_poly.pdbx_strand_id
1 'polypeptide(L)'
;MNSYHSALSDRGIDLVIVAAQQGWSPADLLHVLGKYCYPIVYRAAGRVPAQITSTVLRKEWLTLEPPTSMSMTTTELEQFITEIMRLPRLRDVDALIDESSAQQPRRTKEAKVRTRITNLLKKAESTPYEEEASALIAKAQSLQQRHRMEEIDSNDAAEFVSRRVRISAPYINHKSTLLSVIADRNGCSALQIHPKGIITIFGTEGDLRHVLDLFRSLQRQCDWHMRHGEHAENAQKLGNLASYRRSFILSYASRIGELLDEANKTFAPHEPRETDLKDSAHQDDPHALALTNRAFNALDQRQLDAEAARDRHFPNARTISLAMGSRAGMSAGASAAEKSHLNGDSSGVDGRRQLTR
;
A
#
# COMPACT_ATOMS: atom_id res chain seq x y z
N MET A 1 -37.33 23.41 18.65
CA MET A 1 -36.25 22.57 18.08
C MET A 1 -36.77 21.14 17.97
N ASN A 2 -36.60 20.49 16.83
CA ASN A 2 -37.37 19.31 16.44
C ASN A 2 -36.94 18.06 17.26
N SER A 3 -37.76 17.64 18.23
CA SER A 3 -37.46 16.52 19.15
C SER A 3 -37.03 15.24 18.43
N TYR A 4 -37.58 15.02 17.22
CA TYR A 4 -37.23 13.88 16.37
C TYR A 4 -35.78 13.93 15.87
N HIS A 5 -35.32 15.10 15.41
CA HIS A 5 -33.94 15.28 14.93
C HIS A 5 -32.92 15.04 16.05
N SER A 6 -33.20 15.55 17.26
CA SER A 6 -32.36 15.30 18.43
C SER A 6 -32.29 13.81 18.76
N ALA A 7 -33.43 13.11 18.79
CA ALA A 7 -33.47 11.68 19.06
C ALA A 7 -32.68 10.85 18.02
N LEU A 8 -32.75 11.22 16.73
CA LEU A 8 -31.94 10.58 15.69
C LEU A 8 -30.44 10.86 15.86
N SER A 9 -30.07 12.11 16.23
CA SER A 9 -28.69 12.46 16.53
C SER A 9 -28.15 11.64 17.69
N ASP A 10 -28.88 11.54 18.81
CA ASP A 10 -28.44 10.76 19.97
C ASP A 10 -28.30 9.28 19.62
N ARG A 11 -29.26 8.72 18.89
CA ARG A 11 -29.19 7.35 18.37
C ARG A 11 -27.98 7.14 17.46
N GLY A 12 -27.69 8.11 16.58
CA GLY A 12 -26.54 8.09 15.69
C GLY A 12 -25.22 8.05 16.46
N ILE A 13 -25.09 8.85 17.53
CA ILE A 13 -23.90 8.86 18.40
C ILE A 13 -23.70 7.48 19.05
N ASP A 14 -24.74 6.89 19.61
CA ASP A 14 -24.63 5.57 20.25
C ASP A 14 -24.24 4.49 19.23
N LEU A 15 -24.75 4.55 18.00
CA LEU A 15 -24.36 3.63 16.92
C LEU A 15 -22.89 3.81 16.48
N VAL A 16 -22.36 5.04 16.50
CA VAL A 16 -20.93 5.28 16.26
C VAL A 16 -20.07 4.62 17.35
N ILE A 17 -20.48 4.73 18.61
CA ILE A 17 -19.76 4.10 19.73
C ILE A 17 -19.75 2.57 19.55
N VAL A 18 -20.89 1.97 19.18
CA VAL A 18 -20.97 0.53 18.90
C VAL A 18 -20.08 0.15 17.72
N ALA A 19 -20.07 0.92 16.63
CA ALA A 19 -19.18 0.67 15.50
C ALA A 19 -17.71 0.76 15.90
N ALA A 20 -17.33 1.73 16.74
CA ALA A 20 -15.97 1.84 17.25
C ALA A 20 -15.56 0.64 18.11
N GLN A 21 -16.44 0.13 18.97
CA GLN A 21 -16.25 -1.11 19.73
C GLN A 21 -16.09 -2.34 18.81
N GLN A 22 -16.73 -2.30 17.64
CA GLN A 22 -16.58 -3.32 16.60
C GLN A 22 -15.34 -3.13 15.72
N GLY A 23 -14.48 -2.16 16.04
CA GLY A 23 -13.19 -1.96 15.41
C GLY A 23 -13.13 -0.88 14.35
N TRP A 24 -14.19 -0.09 14.16
CA TRP A 24 -14.19 0.98 13.16
C TRP A 24 -13.45 2.22 13.65
N SER A 25 -12.51 2.72 12.84
CA SER A 25 -11.91 4.04 13.06
C SER A 25 -12.79 5.16 12.47
N PRO A 26 -12.59 6.43 12.87
CA PRO A 26 -13.26 7.56 12.22
C PRO A 26 -13.01 7.58 10.71
N ALA A 27 -11.76 7.35 10.29
CA ALA A 27 -11.38 7.37 8.89
C ALA A 27 -12.04 6.24 8.08
N ASP A 28 -12.26 5.06 8.69
CA ASP A 28 -13.01 3.97 8.06
C ASP A 28 -14.48 4.34 7.85
N LEU A 29 -15.12 4.92 8.87
CA LEU A 29 -16.51 5.36 8.79
C LEU A 29 -16.68 6.44 7.71
N LEU A 30 -15.81 7.45 7.69
CA LEU A 30 -15.82 8.50 6.67
C LEU A 30 -15.57 7.97 5.26
N HIS A 31 -14.75 6.92 5.13
CA HIS A 31 -14.47 6.30 3.84
C HIS A 31 -15.65 5.47 3.32
N VAL A 32 -16.27 4.67 4.21
CA VAL A 32 -17.33 3.70 3.85
C VAL A 32 -18.70 4.36 3.77
N LEU A 33 -19.03 5.24 4.71
CA LEU A 33 -20.32 5.92 4.75
C LEU A 33 -20.27 7.21 3.93
N GLY A 34 -19.14 7.90 3.92
CA GLY A 34 -18.93 9.15 3.18
C GLY A 34 -18.75 10.35 4.10
N LYS A 35 -18.31 11.48 3.55
CA LYS A 35 -17.97 12.68 4.34
C LYS A 35 -19.17 13.35 5.02
N TYR A 36 -20.40 13.08 4.57
CA TYR A 36 -21.60 13.68 5.14
C TYR A 36 -21.85 13.26 6.60
N CYS A 37 -21.34 12.10 7.03
CA CYS A 37 -21.49 11.63 8.42
C CYS A 37 -20.43 12.20 9.38
N TYR A 38 -19.50 13.04 8.90
CA TYR A 38 -18.45 13.58 9.75
C TYR A 38 -18.97 14.32 11.00
N PRO A 39 -20.03 15.15 10.94
CA PRO A 39 -20.54 15.83 12.12
C PRO A 39 -20.94 14.87 13.25
N ILE A 40 -21.61 13.76 12.92
CA ILE A 40 -22.06 12.79 13.92
C ILE A 40 -20.91 11.93 14.45
N VAL A 41 -19.96 11.56 13.59
CA VAL A 41 -18.73 10.84 13.98
C VAL A 41 -17.90 11.70 14.93
N TYR A 42 -17.73 12.99 14.64
CA TYR A 42 -17.00 13.92 15.49
C TYR A 42 -17.68 14.13 16.86
N ARG A 43 -19.02 14.28 16.89
CA ARG A 43 -19.77 14.39 18.15
C ARG A 43 -19.60 13.15 19.04
N ALA A 44 -19.51 11.96 18.45
CA ALA A 44 -19.29 10.72 19.20
C ALA A 44 -17.84 10.57 19.68
N ALA A 45 -16.86 11.22 19.03
CA ALA A 45 -15.44 11.01 19.26
C ALA A 45 -15.01 11.25 20.72
N GLY A 46 -15.62 12.19 21.43
CA GLY A 46 -15.32 12.41 22.86
C GLY A 46 -15.71 11.25 23.79
N ARG A 47 -16.65 10.38 23.38
CA ARG A 47 -17.15 9.24 24.19
C ARG A 47 -16.48 7.91 23.84
N VAL A 48 -15.85 7.82 22.67
CA VAL A 48 -15.30 6.56 22.13
C VAL A 48 -14.02 6.07 22.83
N PRO A 49 -12.99 6.92 23.12
CA PRO A 49 -11.70 6.47 23.65
C PRO A 49 -11.77 5.61 24.93
N ALA A 50 -12.74 5.89 25.80
CA ALA A 50 -12.99 5.15 27.04
C ALA A 50 -13.71 3.80 26.83
N GLN A 51 -14.27 3.57 25.64
CA GLN A 51 -15.11 2.42 25.30
C GLN A 51 -14.38 1.37 24.44
N ILE A 52 -13.14 1.64 24.04
CA ILE A 52 -12.34 0.75 23.18
C ILE A 52 -10.99 0.42 23.83
N THR A 53 -10.48 -0.78 23.56
CA THR A 53 -9.21 -1.29 24.11
C THR A 53 -8.00 -0.94 23.23
N SER A 54 -8.16 -0.97 21.91
CA SER A 54 -7.08 -0.71 20.94
C SER A 54 -6.51 0.70 21.11
N THR A 55 -5.20 0.78 21.36
CA THR A 55 -4.45 2.03 21.51
C THR A 55 -4.38 2.81 20.20
N VAL A 56 -4.22 2.12 19.07
CA VAL A 56 -4.20 2.71 17.72
C VAL A 56 -5.51 3.43 17.43
N LEU A 57 -6.63 2.71 17.57
CA LEU A 57 -7.95 3.31 17.32
C LEU A 57 -8.22 4.43 18.31
N ARG A 58 -7.86 4.26 19.60
CA ARG A 58 -7.99 5.32 20.60
C ARG A 58 -7.28 6.60 20.18
N LYS A 59 -6.05 6.48 19.67
CA LYS A 59 -5.29 7.62 19.14
C LYS A 59 -6.01 8.27 17.96
N GLU A 60 -6.47 7.49 16.97
CA GLU A 60 -7.21 8.04 15.82
C GLU A 60 -8.48 8.80 16.24
N TRP A 61 -9.25 8.28 17.20
CA TRP A 61 -10.44 8.94 17.74
C TRP A 61 -10.11 10.23 18.51
N LEU A 62 -8.98 10.26 19.24
CA LEU A 62 -8.53 11.44 19.99
C LEU A 62 -7.95 12.54 19.09
N THR A 63 -7.37 12.18 17.94
CA THR A 63 -6.76 13.13 17.00
C THR A 63 -7.73 13.63 15.93
N LEU A 64 -9.02 13.31 16.04
CA LEU A 64 -10.02 13.71 15.06
C LEU A 64 -10.28 15.22 15.13
N GLU A 65 -10.05 15.92 14.02
CA GLU A 65 -10.25 17.36 13.92
C GLU A 65 -11.74 17.72 13.71
N PRO A 66 -12.19 18.92 14.14
CA PRO A 66 -13.55 19.35 13.90
C PRO A 66 -13.87 19.50 12.40
N PRO A 67 -15.05 19.08 11.93
CA PRO A 67 -15.45 19.26 10.54
C PRO A 67 -15.78 20.73 10.22
N THR A 68 -15.70 21.10 8.94
CA THR A 68 -16.04 22.45 8.46
C THR A 68 -17.49 22.85 8.74
N SER A 69 -18.40 21.88 8.77
CA SER A 69 -19.79 22.08 9.18
C SER A 69 -20.17 21.04 10.21
N MET A 70 -20.94 21.46 11.22
CA MET A 70 -21.48 20.61 12.27
C MET A 70 -22.95 20.23 12.05
N SER A 71 -23.54 20.59 10.90
CA SER A 71 -24.94 20.33 10.59
C SER A 71 -25.11 19.01 9.82
N MET A 72 -26.14 18.25 10.18
CA MET A 72 -26.71 17.18 9.38
C MET A 72 -28.22 17.34 9.33
N THR A 73 -28.82 17.11 8.17
CA THR A 73 -30.27 17.09 7.99
C THR A 73 -30.88 15.82 8.60
N THR A 74 -32.19 15.84 8.86
CA THR A 74 -32.93 14.66 9.33
C THR A 74 -32.77 13.48 8.38
N THR A 75 -32.86 13.71 7.07
CA THR A 75 -32.72 12.67 6.03
C THR A 75 -31.32 12.07 6.00
N GLU A 76 -30.27 12.88 6.15
CA GLU A 76 -28.89 12.37 6.26
C GLU A 76 -28.69 11.51 7.52
N LEU A 77 -29.33 11.86 8.65
CA LEU A 77 -29.29 11.06 9.86
C LEU A 77 -30.01 9.71 9.70
N GLU A 78 -31.18 9.70 9.04
CA GLU A 78 -31.93 8.47 8.75
C GLU A 78 -31.14 7.53 7.82
N GLN A 79 -30.52 8.10 6.77
CA GLN A 79 -29.62 7.36 5.89
C GLN A 79 -28.42 6.80 6.68
N PHE A 80 -27.77 7.65 7.46
CA PHE A 80 -26.61 7.26 8.28
C PHE A 80 -26.93 6.10 9.22
N ILE A 81 -28.05 6.18 9.96
CA ILE A 81 -28.50 5.12 10.89
C ILE A 81 -28.70 3.81 10.13
N THR A 82 -29.32 3.86 8.95
CA THR A 82 -29.57 2.67 8.12
C THR A 82 -28.27 2.04 7.64
N GLU A 83 -27.28 2.86 7.24
CA GLU A 83 -26.00 2.37 6.72
C GLU A 83 -25.09 1.83 7.84
N ILE A 84 -24.98 2.54 8.97
CA ILE A 84 -24.09 2.15 10.08
C ILE A 84 -24.54 0.84 10.75
N MET A 85 -25.85 0.57 10.80
CA MET A 85 -26.39 -0.68 11.33
C MET A 85 -26.02 -1.92 10.50
N ARG A 86 -25.57 -1.73 9.26
CA ARG A 86 -25.16 -2.83 8.35
C ARG A 86 -23.66 -3.11 8.40
N LEU A 87 -22.89 -2.33 9.17
CA LEU A 87 -21.45 -2.49 9.22
C LEU A 87 -21.08 -3.80 9.94
N PRO A 88 -20.20 -4.63 9.36
CA PRO A 88 -19.70 -5.82 10.02
C PRO A 88 -18.69 -5.46 11.11
N ARG A 89 -18.43 -6.39 12.03
CA ARG A 89 -17.29 -6.32 12.95
C ARG A 89 -15.99 -6.51 12.19
N LEU A 90 -15.01 -5.64 12.43
CA LEU A 90 -13.65 -5.75 11.88
C LEU A 90 -12.78 -6.53 12.88
N ARG A 91 -12.16 -7.64 12.44
CA ARG A 91 -11.46 -8.60 13.32
C ARG A 91 -9.95 -8.37 13.44
N ASP A 92 -9.43 -7.42 12.69
CA ASP A 92 -8.01 -7.06 12.64
C ASP A 92 -7.58 -6.13 13.80
N VAL A 93 -8.52 -5.68 14.64
CA VAL A 93 -8.27 -4.71 15.73
C VAL A 93 -7.18 -5.16 16.68
N ASP A 94 -7.14 -6.46 17.00
CA ASP A 94 -6.15 -7.03 17.93
C ASP A 94 -4.74 -7.09 17.32
N ALA A 95 -4.62 -7.02 15.99
CA ALA A 95 -3.36 -6.96 15.26
C ALA A 95 -2.94 -5.53 14.88
N LEU A 96 -3.75 -4.51 15.18
CA LEU A 96 -3.37 -3.11 14.95
C LEU A 96 -2.39 -2.69 16.04
N ILE A 97 -1.13 -2.44 15.66
CA ILE A 97 -0.10 -1.95 16.59
C ILE A 97 0.16 -0.47 16.36
N ASP A 98 0.38 0.27 17.45
CA ASP A 98 0.66 1.71 17.40
C ASP A 98 2.11 1.92 16.97
N GLU A 99 2.35 2.74 15.94
CA GLU A 99 3.70 3.20 15.56
C GLU A 99 4.47 3.80 16.76
N SER A 100 3.74 4.25 17.79
CA SER A 100 4.24 4.88 19.01
C SER A 100 4.59 3.90 20.14
N SER A 101 4.13 2.64 20.13
CA SER A 101 4.44 1.67 21.20
C SER A 101 5.79 0.97 21.02
N ALA A 102 6.38 1.01 19.82
CA ALA A 102 7.69 0.42 19.52
C ALA A 102 8.88 1.38 19.80
N GLN A 103 8.85 2.14 20.90
CA GLN A 103 9.81 3.21 21.19
C GLN A 103 11.03 2.69 22.00
N GLN A 104 12.11 2.27 21.32
CA GLN A 104 13.45 2.12 21.90
C GLN A 104 14.57 2.60 20.93
N PRO A 105 15.80 2.86 21.42
CA PRO A 105 16.81 3.75 20.80
C PRO A 105 17.50 3.27 19.51
N ARG A 106 17.12 2.10 18.96
CA ARG A 106 17.68 1.54 17.70
C ARG A 106 17.22 2.29 16.43
N ARG A 107 16.22 3.17 16.55
CA ARG A 107 15.52 3.87 15.47
C ARG A 107 16.35 4.81 14.59
N THR A 108 17.58 5.20 14.92
CA THR A 108 18.29 6.23 14.12
C THR A 108 18.85 5.70 12.80
N LYS A 109 19.43 4.48 12.77
CA LYS A 109 19.92 3.87 11.52
C LYS A 109 18.76 3.48 10.61
N GLU A 110 17.75 2.83 11.17
CA GLU A 110 16.51 2.47 10.47
C GLU A 110 15.79 3.71 9.91
N ALA A 111 15.62 4.77 10.72
CA ALA A 111 15.00 6.01 10.24
C ALA A 111 15.80 6.67 9.11
N LYS A 112 17.14 6.58 9.13
CA LYS A 112 17.99 7.08 8.04
C LYS A 112 17.82 6.28 6.77
N VAL A 113 17.86 4.94 6.85
CA VAL A 113 17.63 4.06 5.69
C VAL A 113 16.24 4.32 5.11
N ARG A 114 15.22 4.38 5.96
CA ARG A 114 13.83 4.73 5.57
C ARG A 114 13.73 6.08 4.88
N THR A 115 14.33 7.12 5.47
CA THR A 115 14.33 8.46 4.87
C THR A 115 14.98 8.44 3.50
N ARG A 116 16.06 7.65 3.33
CA ARG A 116 16.71 7.46 2.03
C ARG A 116 15.80 6.75 1.03
N ILE A 117 15.11 5.67 1.42
CA ILE A 117 14.13 4.97 0.57
C ILE A 117 13.02 5.94 0.12
N THR A 118 12.37 6.63 1.06
CA THR A 118 11.31 7.59 0.74
C THR A 118 11.80 8.72 -0.16
N ASN A 119 13.04 9.20 0.03
CA ASN A 119 13.63 10.23 -0.82
C ASN A 119 13.94 9.72 -2.23
N LEU A 120 14.40 8.47 -2.37
CA LEU A 120 14.59 7.85 -3.69
C LEU A 120 13.27 7.74 -4.44
N LEU A 121 12.21 7.27 -3.78
CA LEU A 121 10.88 7.18 -4.38
C LEU A 121 10.30 8.56 -4.74
N LYS A 122 10.43 9.56 -3.85
CA LYS A 122 10.04 10.95 -4.16
C LYS A 122 10.82 11.51 -5.34
N LYS A 123 12.12 11.21 -5.42
CA LYS A 123 12.95 11.67 -6.53
C LYS A 123 12.53 11.01 -7.83
N ALA A 124 12.23 9.71 -7.81
CA ALA A 124 11.71 8.97 -8.96
C ALA A 124 10.41 9.57 -9.48
N GLU A 125 9.57 10.10 -8.61
CA GLU A 125 8.32 10.77 -8.99
C GLU A 125 8.52 12.17 -9.57
N SER A 126 9.62 12.85 -9.21
CA SER A 126 9.89 14.24 -9.61
C SER A 126 10.66 14.38 -10.91
N THR A 127 11.32 13.31 -11.37
CA THR A 127 12.13 13.35 -12.59
C THR A 127 11.25 13.12 -13.83
N PRO A 128 11.44 13.92 -14.90
CA PRO A 128 10.78 13.68 -16.18
C PRO A 128 11.46 12.55 -16.98
N TYR A 129 12.61 12.07 -16.53
CA TYR A 129 13.40 11.04 -17.21
C TYR A 129 13.02 9.65 -16.70
N GLU A 130 12.39 8.86 -17.58
CA GLU A 130 11.89 7.51 -17.25
C GLU A 130 13.02 6.58 -16.75
N GLU A 131 14.20 6.62 -17.38
CA GLU A 131 15.38 5.84 -16.97
C GLU A 131 15.89 6.22 -15.57
N GLU A 132 15.91 7.51 -15.23
CA GLU A 132 16.33 7.96 -13.90
C GLU A 132 15.33 7.53 -12.83
N ALA A 133 14.03 7.66 -13.10
CA ALA A 133 12.98 7.22 -12.16
C ALA A 133 13.13 5.74 -11.84
N SER A 134 13.43 4.94 -12.85
CA SER A 134 13.60 3.50 -12.78
C SER A 134 14.78 3.08 -11.91
N ALA A 135 15.94 3.67 -12.17
CA ALA A 135 17.14 3.43 -11.37
C ALA A 135 16.95 3.80 -9.90
N LEU A 136 16.17 4.86 -9.62
CA LEU A 136 15.85 5.28 -8.26
C LEU A 136 14.92 4.30 -7.52
N ILE A 137 13.92 3.74 -8.19
CA ILE A 137 13.03 2.74 -7.58
C ILE A 137 13.78 1.42 -7.34
N ALA A 138 14.57 0.96 -8.32
CA ALA A 138 15.41 -0.22 -8.17
C ALA A 138 16.38 -0.08 -6.99
N LYS A 139 17.01 1.10 -6.85
CA LYS A 139 17.86 1.42 -5.72
C LYS A 139 17.10 1.43 -4.40
N ALA A 140 15.85 1.89 -4.39
CA ALA A 140 14.99 1.83 -3.21
C ALA A 140 14.67 0.37 -2.82
N GLN A 141 14.40 -0.51 -3.80
CA GLN A 141 14.17 -1.95 -3.56
C GLN A 141 15.42 -2.65 -3.00
N SER A 142 16.58 -2.47 -3.65
CA SER A 142 17.86 -3.04 -3.18
C SER A 142 18.19 -2.57 -1.75
N LEU A 143 17.98 -1.28 -1.46
CA LEU A 143 18.18 -0.71 -0.13
C LEU A 143 17.26 -1.34 0.93
N GLN A 144 15.98 -1.59 0.59
CA GLN A 144 15.03 -2.28 1.47
C GLN A 144 15.43 -3.73 1.72
N GLN A 145 15.83 -4.46 0.67
CA GLN A 145 16.26 -5.85 0.79
C GLN A 145 17.49 -5.97 1.70
N ARG A 146 18.48 -5.08 1.54
CA ARG A 146 19.65 -5.06 2.41
C ARG A 146 19.28 -4.77 3.87
N HIS A 147 18.38 -3.82 4.10
CA HIS A 147 17.86 -3.53 5.45
C HIS A 147 17.20 -4.75 6.08
N ARG A 148 16.36 -5.46 5.30
CA ARG A 148 15.71 -6.70 5.72
C ARG A 148 16.71 -7.78 6.12
N MET A 149 17.81 -7.93 5.38
CA MET A 149 18.87 -8.88 5.74
C MET A 149 19.57 -8.50 7.04
N GLU A 150 19.88 -7.21 7.23
CA GLU A 150 20.47 -6.71 8.48
C GLU A 150 19.57 -6.96 9.70
N GLU A 151 18.25 -6.79 9.55
CA GLU A 151 17.28 -7.13 10.62
C GLU A 151 17.34 -8.62 10.97
N ILE A 152 17.40 -9.51 9.98
CA ILE A 152 17.46 -10.95 10.19
C ILE A 152 18.77 -11.37 10.85
N ASP A 153 19.89 -10.82 10.40
CA ASP A 153 21.21 -11.06 11.00
C ASP A 153 21.28 -10.61 12.46
N SER A 154 20.52 -9.59 12.83
CA SER A 154 20.44 -9.11 14.21
C SER A 154 19.61 -10.00 15.15
N ASN A 155 18.94 -11.03 14.62
CA ASN A 155 18.04 -11.95 15.32
C ASN A 155 16.96 -11.22 16.16
N ASP A 156 16.57 -10.01 15.72
CA ASP A 156 15.43 -9.31 16.29
C ASP A 156 14.16 -10.03 15.81
N ALA A 157 13.37 -10.53 16.75
CA ALA A 157 12.06 -11.07 16.44
C ALA A 157 11.21 -9.95 15.85
N ALA A 158 11.02 -9.96 14.53
CA ALA A 158 10.22 -8.96 13.85
C ALA A 158 8.76 -9.10 14.30
N GLU A 159 8.24 -8.06 14.94
CA GLU A 159 6.83 -8.01 15.33
C GLU A 159 5.97 -7.84 14.08
N PHE A 160 5.10 -8.82 13.83
CA PHE A 160 4.12 -8.77 12.74
C PHE A 160 2.92 -7.95 13.18
N VAL A 161 2.64 -6.92 12.41
CA VAL A 161 1.57 -5.95 12.69
C VAL A 161 0.63 -5.90 11.49
N SER A 162 -0.53 -5.28 11.68
CA SER A 162 -1.46 -5.01 10.60
C SER A 162 -1.72 -3.52 10.41
N ARG A 163 -1.95 -3.12 9.16
CA ARG A 163 -2.26 -1.74 8.79
C ARG A 163 -3.40 -1.66 7.78
N ARG A 164 -4.37 -0.79 8.06
CA ARG A 164 -5.49 -0.53 7.14
C ARG A 164 -5.12 0.49 6.06
N VAL A 165 -5.57 0.19 4.84
CA VAL A 165 -5.50 1.04 3.65
C VAL A 165 -6.90 1.21 3.11
N ARG A 166 -7.19 2.44 2.67
CA ARG A 166 -8.49 2.83 2.15
C ARG A 166 -8.36 3.12 0.66
N ILE A 167 -8.95 2.27 -0.18
CA ILE A 167 -8.91 2.37 -1.64
C ILE A 167 -10.27 2.87 -2.13
N SER A 168 -10.30 4.12 -2.59
CA SER A 168 -11.53 4.74 -3.09
C SER A 168 -11.94 4.21 -4.47
N ALA A 169 -13.25 4.11 -4.67
CA ALA A 169 -13.87 3.92 -5.98
C ALA A 169 -13.42 5.01 -6.98
N PRO A 170 -13.40 4.73 -8.29
CA PRO A 170 -13.78 3.47 -8.94
C PRO A 170 -12.68 2.38 -8.89
N TYR A 171 -13.04 1.16 -9.30
CA TYR A 171 -12.16 0.00 -9.49
C TYR A 171 -11.45 -0.51 -8.23
N ILE A 172 -12.14 -0.48 -7.09
CA ILE A 172 -11.61 -0.91 -5.78
C ILE A 172 -10.91 -2.26 -5.87
N ASN A 173 -11.57 -3.30 -6.38
CA ASN A 173 -10.98 -4.65 -6.44
C ASN A 173 -9.73 -4.70 -7.33
N HIS A 174 -9.67 -3.90 -8.40
CA HIS A 174 -8.54 -3.94 -9.34
C HIS A 174 -7.33 -3.22 -8.75
N LYS A 175 -7.55 -2.08 -8.08
CA LYS A 175 -6.52 -1.39 -7.30
C LYS A 175 -6.06 -2.22 -6.10
N SER A 176 -6.96 -3.00 -5.50
CA SER A 176 -6.63 -3.94 -4.43
C SER A 176 -5.75 -5.09 -4.94
N THR A 177 -5.96 -5.56 -6.17
CA THR A 177 -5.04 -6.52 -6.81
C THR A 177 -3.64 -5.96 -6.96
N LEU A 178 -3.47 -4.69 -7.38
CA LEU A 178 -2.15 -4.05 -7.43
C LEU A 178 -1.49 -4.01 -6.04
N LEU A 179 -2.24 -3.63 -5.00
CA LEU A 179 -1.74 -3.63 -3.62
C LEU A 179 -1.34 -5.03 -3.15
N SER A 180 -2.15 -6.04 -3.44
CA SER A 180 -1.84 -7.45 -3.10
C SER A 180 -0.58 -7.92 -3.79
N VAL A 181 -0.45 -7.66 -5.09
CA VAL A 181 0.76 -8.03 -5.84
C VAL A 181 2.01 -7.41 -5.21
N ILE A 182 1.98 -6.12 -4.90
CA ILE A 182 3.10 -5.44 -4.24
C ILE A 182 3.37 -6.02 -2.85
N ALA A 183 2.33 -6.27 -2.05
CA ALA A 183 2.46 -6.82 -0.70
C ALA A 183 3.15 -8.19 -0.73
N ASP A 184 2.68 -9.10 -1.58
CA ASP A 184 3.19 -10.47 -1.68
C ASP A 184 4.71 -10.46 -2.00
N ARG A 185 5.15 -9.65 -2.97
CA ARG A 185 6.57 -9.57 -3.39
C ARG A 185 7.47 -8.84 -2.41
N ASN A 186 6.90 -8.32 -1.33
CA ASN A 186 7.62 -7.61 -0.28
C ASN A 186 7.44 -8.27 1.09
N GLY A 187 7.04 -9.55 1.14
CA GLY A 187 6.94 -10.31 2.39
C GLY A 187 5.75 -9.91 3.26
N CYS A 188 4.70 -9.38 2.65
CA CYS A 188 3.46 -8.98 3.32
C CYS A 188 2.27 -9.73 2.71
N SER A 189 1.13 -9.72 3.40
CA SER A 189 -0.13 -10.27 2.89
C SER A 189 -1.24 -9.22 2.97
N ALA A 190 -1.97 -9.01 1.88
CA ALA A 190 -3.08 -8.05 1.84
C ALA A 190 -4.43 -8.78 1.82
N LEU A 191 -5.41 -8.26 2.57
CA LEU A 191 -6.76 -8.80 2.63
C LEU A 191 -7.79 -7.67 2.59
N GLN A 192 -8.70 -7.73 1.62
CA GLN A 192 -9.85 -6.82 1.59
C GLN A 192 -10.88 -7.23 2.65
N ILE A 193 -11.02 -6.44 3.72
CA ILE A 193 -11.95 -6.71 4.83
C ILE A 193 -13.32 -6.04 4.66
N HIS A 194 -13.45 -5.10 3.72
CA HIS A 194 -14.73 -4.47 3.40
C HIS A 194 -14.88 -4.18 1.88
N PRO A 195 -16.05 -4.43 1.26
CA PRO A 195 -16.26 -4.22 -0.19
C PRO A 195 -16.12 -2.76 -0.63
N LYS A 196 -16.37 -1.80 0.26
CA LYS A 196 -16.14 -0.36 0.01
C LYS A 196 -14.67 0.06 0.24
N GLY A 197 -13.70 -0.83 0.02
CA GLY A 197 -12.29 -0.44 -0.10
C GLY A 197 -11.49 -0.34 1.20
N ILE A 198 -11.83 -1.12 2.24
CA ILE A 198 -10.94 -1.29 3.38
C ILE A 198 -10.11 -2.56 3.16
N ILE A 199 -8.80 -2.40 3.04
CA ILE A 199 -7.82 -3.47 2.89
C ILE A 199 -6.91 -3.44 4.11
N THR A 200 -6.66 -4.60 4.72
CA THR A 200 -5.70 -4.77 5.80
C THR A 200 -4.46 -5.47 5.25
N ILE A 201 -3.29 -4.92 5.52
CA ILE A 201 -2.00 -5.53 5.16
C ILE A 201 -1.35 -6.04 6.44
N PHE A 202 -0.83 -7.27 6.40
CA PHE A 202 -0.09 -7.94 7.47
C PHE A 202 1.37 -8.05 7.06
N GLY A 203 2.29 -7.77 7.98
CA GLY A 203 3.72 -7.83 7.72
C GLY A 203 4.55 -7.20 8.83
N THR A 204 5.85 -7.13 8.63
CA THR A 204 6.72 -6.35 9.52
C THR A 204 6.49 -4.86 9.30
N GLU A 205 6.68 -4.06 10.35
CA GLU A 205 6.48 -2.61 10.26
C GLU A 205 7.40 -1.93 9.22
N GLY A 206 8.58 -2.48 8.95
CA GLY A 206 9.46 -2.02 7.87
C GLY A 206 8.87 -2.30 6.49
N ASP A 207 8.42 -3.53 6.25
CA ASP A 207 7.88 -3.96 4.97
C ASP A 207 6.53 -3.30 4.65
N LEU A 208 5.65 -3.16 5.66
CA LEU A 208 4.36 -2.48 5.49
C LEU A 208 4.53 -1.05 4.99
N ARG A 209 5.47 -0.28 5.54
CA ARG A 209 5.71 1.10 5.08
C ARG A 209 6.23 1.13 3.64
N HIS A 210 7.18 0.25 3.31
CA HIS A 210 7.72 0.14 1.96
C HIS A 210 6.63 -0.21 0.94
N VAL A 211 5.80 -1.21 1.24
CA VAL A 211 4.63 -1.59 0.42
C VAL A 211 3.70 -0.41 0.20
N LEU A 212 3.39 0.36 1.26
CA LEU A 212 2.50 1.51 1.15
C LEU A 212 3.09 2.66 0.32
N ASP A 213 4.37 2.95 0.49
CA ASP A 213 5.03 4.00 -0.28
C ASP A 213 5.14 3.61 -1.76
N LEU A 214 5.52 2.36 -2.05
CA LEU A 214 5.55 1.83 -3.41
C LEU A 214 4.15 1.81 -4.04
N PHE A 215 3.13 1.32 -3.32
CA PHE A 215 1.75 1.31 -3.81
C PHE A 215 1.25 2.73 -4.12
N ARG A 216 1.51 3.71 -3.24
CA ARG A 216 1.12 5.10 -3.50
C ARG A 216 1.78 5.64 -4.78
N SER A 217 3.06 5.34 -4.98
CA SER A 217 3.83 5.77 -6.15
C SER A 217 3.29 5.13 -7.44
N LEU A 218 3.24 3.79 -7.48
CA LEU A 218 2.77 3.03 -8.63
C LEU A 218 1.28 3.26 -8.93
N GLN A 219 0.44 3.45 -7.91
CA GLN A 219 -0.96 3.78 -8.13
C GLN A 219 -1.10 5.13 -8.84
N ARG A 220 -0.29 6.15 -8.50
CA ARG A 220 -0.31 7.45 -9.21
C ARG A 220 0.12 7.28 -10.68
N GLN A 221 1.19 6.52 -10.92
CA GLN A 221 1.70 6.25 -12.27
C GLN A 221 0.68 5.48 -13.12
N CYS A 222 0.12 4.39 -12.58
CA CYS A 222 -0.96 3.63 -13.20
C CYS A 222 -2.13 4.55 -13.58
N ASP A 223 -2.57 5.41 -12.64
CA ASP A 223 -3.66 6.35 -12.85
C ASP A 223 -3.35 7.41 -13.92
N TRP A 224 -2.08 7.82 -14.05
CA TRP A 224 -1.64 8.78 -15.06
C TRP A 224 -1.59 8.13 -16.45
N HIS A 225 -0.89 6.99 -16.61
CA HIS A 225 -0.76 6.30 -17.89
C HIS A 225 -2.13 5.81 -18.42
N MET A 226 -3.00 5.32 -17.53
CA MET A 226 -4.35 4.88 -17.90
C MET A 226 -5.22 6.01 -18.48
N ARG A 227 -4.96 7.27 -18.10
CA ARG A 227 -5.74 8.43 -18.54
C ARG A 227 -5.14 9.13 -19.76
N HIS A 228 -3.82 9.12 -19.91
CA HIS A 228 -3.09 9.91 -20.92
C HIS A 228 -2.50 9.07 -22.06
N GLY A 229 -2.68 7.74 -22.06
CA GLY A 229 -2.25 6.90 -23.17
C GLY A 229 -3.16 7.01 -24.40
N GLU A 230 -2.60 6.87 -25.61
CA GLU A 230 -3.34 6.91 -26.89
C GLU A 230 -4.55 5.96 -26.94
N HIS A 231 -4.43 4.81 -26.28
CA HIS A 231 -5.49 3.80 -26.21
C HIS A 231 -6.70 4.26 -25.37
N ALA A 232 -6.51 5.20 -24.44
CA ALA A 232 -7.57 5.71 -23.58
C ALA A 232 -8.59 6.55 -24.38
N GLU A 233 -8.11 7.40 -25.29
CA GLU A 233 -8.96 8.20 -26.18
C GLU A 233 -9.77 7.31 -27.12
N ASN A 234 -9.13 6.30 -27.71
CA ASN A 234 -9.80 5.34 -28.58
C ASN A 234 -10.85 4.53 -27.83
N ALA A 235 -10.55 4.08 -26.60
CA ALA A 235 -11.52 3.38 -25.75
C ALA A 235 -12.73 4.24 -25.38
N GLN A 236 -12.51 5.55 -25.21
CA GLN A 236 -13.59 6.51 -24.98
C GLN A 236 -14.48 6.66 -26.22
N LYS A 237 -13.89 6.81 -27.42
CA LYS A 237 -14.63 6.90 -28.69
C LYS A 237 -15.46 5.64 -28.97
N LEU A 238 -14.95 4.47 -28.59
CA LEU A 238 -15.61 3.16 -28.78
C LEU A 238 -16.58 2.78 -27.66
N GLY A 239 -16.77 3.64 -26.63
CA GLY A 239 -17.69 3.37 -25.52
C GLY A 239 -17.29 2.22 -24.59
N ASN A 240 -16.04 1.75 -24.63
CA ASN A 240 -15.57 0.58 -23.88
C ASN A 240 -14.59 0.93 -22.73
N LEU A 241 -14.54 2.21 -22.34
CA LEU A 241 -13.59 2.77 -21.37
C LEU A 241 -13.54 2.02 -20.03
N ALA A 242 -14.67 1.55 -19.51
CA ALA A 242 -14.69 0.78 -18.25
C ALA A 242 -14.06 -0.61 -18.39
N SER A 243 -14.20 -1.28 -19.54
CA SER A 243 -13.54 -2.57 -19.81
C SER A 243 -12.04 -2.37 -20.04
N TYR A 244 -11.67 -1.32 -20.78
CA TYR A 244 -10.29 -0.88 -20.97
C TYR A 244 -9.58 -0.64 -19.64
N ARG A 245 -10.13 0.23 -18.77
CA ARG A 245 -9.52 0.59 -17.47
C ARG A 245 -9.36 -0.60 -16.54
N ARG A 246 -10.36 -1.49 -16.47
CA ARG A 246 -10.27 -2.72 -15.67
C ARG A 246 -9.12 -3.61 -16.13
N SER A 247 -9.05 -3.87 -17.43
CA SER A 247 -7.99 -4.72 -18.00
C SER A 247 -6.61 -4.05 -17.91
N PHE A 248 -6.56 -2.72 -18.05
CA PHE A 248 -5.34 -1.93 -17.84
C PHE A 248 -4.76 -2.12 -16.45
N ILE A 249 -5.56 -1.91 -15.40
CA ILE A 249 -5.08 -2.01 -14.01
C ILE A 249 -4.59 -3.43 -13.70
N LEU A 250 -5.31 -4.46 -14.15
CA LEU A 250 -4.91 -5.85 -13.91
C LEU A 250 -3.63 -6.22 -14.65
N SER A 251 -3.49 -5.83 -15.91
CA SER A 251 -2.27 -6.10 -16.67
C SER A 251 -1.07 -5.29 -16.15
N TYR A 252 -1.31 -4.05 -15.70
CA TYR A 252 -0.30 -3.24 -15.03
C TYR A 252 0.16 -3.93 -13.73
N ALA A 253 -0.78 -4.37 -12.89
CA ALA A 253 -0.47 -5.09 -11.66
C ALA A 253 0.30 -6.40 -11.92
N SER A 254 -0.11 -7.20 -12.90
CA SER A 254 0.59 -8.44 -13.28
C SER A 254 2.05 -8.16 -13.65
N ARG A 255 2.28 -7.17 -14.53
CA ARG A 255 3.63 -6.87 -14.99
C ARG A 255 4.50 -6.24 -13.91
N ILE A 256 3.95 -5.39 -13.04
CA ILE A 256 4.65 -4.92 -11.83
C ILE A 256 5.08 -6.09 -10.95
N GLY A 257 4.24 -7.12 -10.79
CA GLY A 257 4.60 -8.32 -10.04
C GLY A 257 5.83 -9.03 -10.61
N GLU A 258 5.84 -9.23 -11.93
CA GLU A 258 6.99 -9.83 -12.63
C GLU A 258 8.27 -9.00 -12.46
N LEU A 259 8.17 -7.67 -12.61
CA LEU A 259 9.29 -6.75 -12.45
C LEU A 259 9.82 -6.74 -11.00
N LEU A 260 8.95 -6.84 -9.99
CA LEU A 260 9.38 -6.99 -8.60
C LEU A 260 10.06 -8.34 -8.37
N ASP A 261 9.58 -9.41 -8.99
CA ASP A 261 10.22 -10.73 -8.91
C ASP A 261 11.62 -10.70 -9.57
N GLU A 262 11.76 -10.02 -10.70
CA GLU A 262 13.06 -9.77 -11.37
C GLU A 262 14.01 -8.97 -10.47
N ALA A 263 13.54 -7.89 -9.86
CA ALA A 263 14.31 -7.06 -8.93
C ALA A 263 14.69 -7.83 -7.64
N ASN A 264 13.83 -8.73 -7.17
CA ASN A 264 14.10 -9.60 -6.03
C ASN A 264 15.14 -10.69 -6.32
N LYS A 265 15.22 -11.16 -7.57
CA LYS A 265 16.24 -12.13 -8.01
C LYS A 265 17.60 -11.51 -8.29
N THR A 266 17.63 -10.23 -8.65
CA THR A 266 18.86 -9.54 -9.06
C THR A 266 19.46 -8.76 -7.91
N PHE A 267 19.50 -9.31 -6.69
CA PHE A 267 20.11 -8.63 -5.53
C PHE A 267 21.56 -8.24 -5.87
N ALA A 268 21.74 -7.02 -6.35
CA ALA A 268 23.02 -6.47 -6.72
C ALA A 268 23.49 -5.63 -5.52
N PRO A 269 24.60 -6.01 -4.85
CA PRO A 269 25.23 -5.15 -3.86
C PRO A 269 25.81 -3.91 -4.56
N HIS A 270 24.97 -2.92 -4.87
CA HIS A 270 25.41 -1.61 -5.37
C HIS A 270 25.89 -0.71 -4.22
N GLU A 271 26.90 -1.17 -3.49
CA GLU A 271 27.88 -0.25 -2.91
C GLU A 271 29.22 -0.62 -3.52
N PRO A 272 29.69 0.10 -4.56
CA PRO A 272 31.12 0.09 -4.82
C PRO A 272 31.76 0.65 -3.56
N ARG A 273 32.47 -0.19 -2.80
CA ARG A 273 33.51 0.31 -1.91
C ARG A 273 34.41 1.16 -2.79
N GLU A 274 34.67 2.42 -2.40
CA GLU A 274 35.54 3.35 -3.13
C GLU A 274 36.97 2.80 -3.36
N THR A 275 37.31 1.63 -2.80
CA THR A 275 38.60 0.96 -2.94
C THR A 275 38.72 -0.04 -4.10
N ASP A 276 37.63 -0.48 -4.74
CA ASP A 276 37.68 -1.65 -5.65
C ASP A 276 37.57 -1.26 -7.14
N LEU A 277 38.21 -0.16 -7.54
CA LEU A 277 38.24 0.33 -8.93
C LEU A 277 39.25 -0.39 -9.83
N LYS A 278 39.75 -1.56 -9.43
CA LYS A 278 40.58 -2.42 -10.30
C LYS A 278 40.21 -3.88 -10.08
N ASP A 279 39.77 -4.50 -11.17
CA ASP A 279 39.44 -5.92 -11.36
C ASP A 279 38.04 -6.37 -10.93
N SER A 280 37.09 -6.28 -11.86
CA SER A 280 36.01 -7.29 -11.94
C SER A 280 35.48 -7.40 -13.37
N ALA A 281 36.19 -8.16 -14.20
CA ALA A 281 35.58 -8.81 -15.35
C ALA A 281 34.63 -9.90 -14.84
N HIS A 282 33.47 -10.01 -15.48
CA HIS A 282 32.42 -11.02 -15.27
C HIS A 282 32.93 -12.36 -14.74
N GLN A 283 32.58 -12.70 -13.51
CA GLN A 283 32.54 -14.08 -13.01
C GLN A 283 31.46 -14.15 -11.93
N ASP A 284 30.58 -15.13 -12.05
CA ASP A 284 29.56 -15.50 -11.08
C ASP A 284 30.17 -15.63 -9.69
N ASP A 285 30.09 -14.57 -8.88
CA ASP A 285 30.58 -14.57 -7.50
C ASP A 285 29.68 -15.48 -6.66
N PRO A 286 30.16 -16.64 -6.17
CA PRO A 286 29.37 -17.56 -5.36
C PRO A 286 28.82 -16.89 -4.09
N HIS A 287 29.50 -15.85 -3.59
CA HIS A 287 29.05 -15.08 -2.43
C HIS A 287 27.84 -14.20 -2.76
N ALA A 288 27.84 -13.54 -3.92
CA ALA A 288 26.69 -12.75 -4.37
C ALA A 288 25.44 -13.63 -4.56
N LEU A 289 25.60 -14.81 -5.18
CA LEU A 289 24.50 -15.77 -5.35
C LEU A 289 23.97 -16.30 -4.00
N ALA A 290 24.85 -16.58 -3.04
CA ALA A 290 24.44 -17.00 -1.70
C ALA A 290 23.64 -15.91 -0.97
N LEU A 291 24.06 -14.65 -1.11
CA LEU A 291 23.38 -13.49 -0.52
C LEU A 291 21.99 -13.29 -1.14
N THR A 292 21.87 -13.38 -2.47
CA THR A 292 20.59 -13.36 -3.18
C THR A 292 19.65 -14.46 -2.72
N ASN A 293 20.13 -15.70 -2.64
CA ASN A 293 19.33 -16.83 -2.18
C ASN A 293 18.86 -16.64 -0.73
N ARG A 294 19.72 -16.09 0.13
CA ARG A 294 19.37 -15.77 1.50
C ARG A 294 18.30 -14.68 1.58
N ALA A 295 18.42 -13.62 0.78
CA ALA A 295 17.43 -12.55 0.70
C ALA A 295 16.07 -13.06 0.19
N PHE A 296 16.09 -13.96 -0.81
CA PHE A 296 14.90 -14.58 -1.36
C PHE A 296 14.19 -15.48 -0.33
N ASN A 297 14.92 -16.36 0.35
CA ASN A 297 14.36 -17.22 1.39
C ASN A 297 13.81 -16.41 2.57
N ALA A 298 14.47 -15.32 2.94
CA ALA A 298 13.98 -14.39 3.94
C ALA A 298 12.65 -13.72 3.55
N LEU A 299 12.49 -13.37 2.28
CA LEU A 299 11.25 -12.82 1.73
C LEU A 299 10.11 -13.83 1.79
N ASP A 300 10.38 -15.06 1.35
CA ASP A 300 9.42 -16.16 1.34
C ASP A 300 8.95 -16.48 2.76
N GLN A 301 9.88 -16.57 3.72
CA GLN A 301 9.52 -16.79 5.13
C GLN A 301 8.65 -15.65 5.69
N ARG A 302 8.98 -14.39 5.41
CA ARG A 302 8.16 -13.25 5.84
C ARG A 302 6.76 -13.29 5.22
N GLN A 303 6.65 -13.70 3.96
CA GLN A 303 5.36 -13.87 3.32
C GLN A 303 4.52 -14.95 4.02
N LEU A 304 5.10 -16.12 4.32
CA LEU A 304 4.43 -17.20 5.05
C LEU A 304 3.97 -16.74 6.44
N ASP A 305 4.82 -16.00 7.16
CA ASP A 305 4.49 -15.46 8.47
C ASP A 305 3.35 -14.42 8.39
N ALA A 306 3.34 -13.57 7.36
CA ALA A 306 2.27 -12.61 7.10
C ALA A 306 0.94 -13.31 6.76
N GLU A 307 0.98 -14.40 5.98
CA GLU A 307 -0.19 -15.23 5.66
C GLU A 307 -0.72 -15.94 6.91
N ALA A 308 0.16 -16.50 7.74
CA ALA A 308 -0.22 -17.12 9.01
C ALA A 308 -0.85 -16.11 9.97
N ALA A 309 -0.32 -14.87 10.03
CA ALA A 309 -0.91 -13.78 10.79
C ALA A 309 -2.31 -13.42 10.25
N ARG A 310 -2.46 -13.27 8.93
CA ARG A 310 -3.76 -13.02 8.27
C ARG A 310 -4.77 -14.11 8.62
N ASP A 311 -4.41 -15.38 8.45
CA ASP A 311 -5.31 -16.52 8.58
C ASP A 311 -5.76 -16.75 10.03
N ARG A 312 -4.93 -16.37 11.01
CA ARG A 312 -5.33 -16.34 12.43
C ARG A 312 -6.53 -15.42 12.67
N HIS A 313 -6.58 -14.27 12.01
CA HIS A 313 -7.69 -13.31 12.15
C HIS A 313 -8.84 -13.57 11.17
N PHE A 314 -8.54 -14.11 9.99
CA PHE A 314 -9.48 -14.29 8.88
C PHE A 314 -9.39 -15.69 8.24
N PRO A 315 -9.74 -16.76 8.97
CA PRO A 315 -9.58 -18.14 8.49
C PRO A 315 -10.48 -18.51 7.29
N ASN A 316 -11.51 -17.71 7.03
CA ASN A 316 -12.48 -17.93 5.95
C ASN A 316 -12.28 -16.93 4.78
N ALA A 317 -11.09 -16.34 4.65
CA ALA A 317 -10.76 -15.49 3.52
C ALA A 317 -10.93 -16.27 2.19
N ARG A 318 -11.37 -15.56 1.15
CA ARG A 318 -11.59 -16.15 -0.18
C ARG A 318 -10.85 -15.35 -1.23
N THR A 319 -10.31 -16.05 -2.22
CA THR A 319 -9.69 -15.45 -3.40
C THR A 319 -10.78 -15.00 -4.38
N ILE A 320 -10.64 -13.79 -4.90
CA ILE A 320 -11.48 -13.27 -5.98
C ILE A 320 -10.64 -13.27 -7.26
N SER A 321 -11.16 -13.87 -8.33
CA SER A 321 -10.57 -13.76 -9.66
C SER A 321 -11.31 -12.70 -10.48
N LEU A 322 -10.56 -11.88 -11.23
CA LEU A 322 -11.07 -10.78 -12.04
C LEU A 322 -10.72 -11.02 -13.51
N ALA A 323 -11.70 -10.86 -14.40
CA ALA A 323 -11.50 -11.08 -15.83
C ALA A 323 -10.94 -9.83 -16.54
N MET A 324 -10.04 -10.05 -17.51
CA MET A 324 -9.55 -9.02 -18.43
C MET A 324 -10.31 -9.10 -19.76
N GLY A 325 -11.16 -8.11 -20.02
CA GLY A 325 -12.06 -8.09 -21.18
C GLY A 325 -11.60 -7.23 -22.35
N SER A 326 -10.47 -6.52 -22.24
CA SER A 326 -9.98 -5.60 -23.27
C SER A 326 -8.51 -5.86 -23.60
N ARG A 327 -8.24 -6.29 -24.83
CA ARG A 327 -6.86 -6.48 -25.34
C ARG A 327 -6.06 -5.19 -25.35
N ALA A 328 -6.67 -4.09 -25.75
CA ALA A 328 -6.06 -2.76 -25.72
C ALA A 328 -5.73 -2.32 -24.28
N GLY A 329 -6.62 -2.64 -23.32
CA GLY A 329 -6.35 -2.41 -21.90
C GLY A 329 -5.17 -3.23 -21.41
N MET A 330 -5.12 -4.51 -21.76
CA MET A 330 -4.00 -5.39 -21.39
C MET A 330 -2.66 -4.88 -21.93
N SER A 331 -2.55 -4.65 -23.24
CA SER A 331 -1.29 -4.19 -23.84
C SER A 331 -0.83 -2.84 -23.29
N ALA A 332 -1.75 -1.88 -23.15
CA ALA A 332 -1.43 -0.56 -22.59
C ALA A 332 -1.03 -0.65 -21.11
N GLY A 333 -1.68 -1.51 -20.32
CA GLY A 333 -1.36 -1.72 -18.91
C GLY A 333 0.02 -2.33 -18.73
N ALA A 334 0.35 -3.40 -19.47
CA ALA A 334 1.68 -4.01 -19.45
C ALA A 334 2.76 -3.01 -19.90
N SER A 335 2.55 -2.30 -21.01
CA SER A 335 3.50 -1.29 -21.49
C SER A 335 3.68 -0.13 -20.50
N ALA A 336 2.63 0.29 -19.80
CA ALA A 336 2.74 1.32 -18.76
C ALA A 336 3.51 0.83 -17.53
N ALA A 337 3.36 -0.44 -17.15
CA ALA A 337 4.13 -1.03 -16.06
C ALA A 337 5.61 -1.13 -16.42
N GLU A 338 5.94 -1.48 -17.67
CA GLU A 338 7.31 -1.40 -18.16
C GLU A 338 7.85 0.01 -17.97
N LYS A 339 7.16 1.05 -18.49
CA LYS A 339 7.58 2.45 -18.33
C LYS A 339 7.71 2.92 -16.88
N SER A 340 7.06 2.24 -15.95
CA SER A 340 7.14 2.49 -14.52
C SER A 340 8.41 1.84 -13.90
N HIS A 341 9.48 1.64 -14.68
CA HIS A 341 10.40 0.51 -14.52
C HIS A 341 10.96 0.33 -13.10
N LEU A 342 11.13 -0.93 -12.71
CA LEU A 342 11.68 -1.35 -11.43
C LEU A 342 13.12 -1.90 -11.54
N ASN A 343 13.67 -1.99 -12.75
CA ASN A 343 15.00 -2.53 -13.00
C ASN A 343 16.04 -1.40 -12.99
N GLY A 344 17.04 -1.55 -12.13
CA GLY A 344 18.22 -0.69 -12.07
C GLY A 344 19.29 -1.29 -12.96
N ASP A 345 19.65 -0.55 -14.01
CA ASP A 345 20.77 -0.70 -14.93
C ASP A 345 21.33 -2.10 -15.25
N SER A 346 21.23 -2.44 -16.53
CA SER A 346 22.34 -3.07 -17.26
C SER A 346 22.93 -2.15 -18.36
N SER A 347 22.65 -0.84 -18.34
CA SER A 347 23.22 0.15 -19.27
C SER A 347 24.52 0.75 -18.73
N GLY A 348 25.45 -0.13 -18.38
CA GLY A 348 26.81 0.20 -17.99
C GLY A 348 27.83 -0.10 -19.08
N VAL A 349 27.48 -0.08 -20.37
CA VAL A 349 28.45 -0.20 -21.48
C VAL A 349 27.92 0.58 -22.70
N ASP A 350 28.79 1.39 -23.31
CA ASP A 350 28.59 2.15 -24.56
C ASP A 350 27.81 3.47 -24.53
N GLY A 351 28.38 4.44 -23.81
CA GLY A 351 28.23 5.87 -24.09
C GLY A 351 29.55 6.50 -24.53
N ARG A 352 30.19 6.01 -25.60
CA ARG A 352 31.40 6.64 -26.16
C ARG A 352 31.05 8.03 -26.69
N ARG A 353 31.59 9.06 -26.01
CA ARG A 353 31.72 10.44 -26.49
C ARG A 353 32.23 10.46 -27.94
N GLN A 354 31.41 10.94 -28.87
CA GLN A 354 31.94 11.64 -30.04
C GLN A 354 31.87 13.14 -29.75
N LEU A 355 33.00 13.65 -29.25
CA LEU A 355 33.39 15.02 -29.51
C LEU A 355 33.82 15.07 -30.98
N THR A 356 33.08 15.79 -31.81
CA THR A 356 33.63 16.30 -33.07
C THR A 356 33.67 17.83 -33.01
N ARG A 357 34.84 18.31 -33.40
CA ARG A 357 35.31 19.70 -33.49
C ARG A 357 34.41 20.61 -34.30
#